data_AF-A0A952LDP1-F1
#
_entry.id   AF-A0A952LDP1-F1
#
_cell.length_a   1.000
_cell.length_b   1.000
_cell.length_c   1.000
_cell.angle_alpha   90.00
_cell.angle_beta   90.00
_cell.angle_gamma   90.00
#
_symmetry.space_group_name_H-M   'P 1'
#
loop_
_entity.id
_entity.type
_entity.pdbx_description
1 polymer ?
#
loop_
_entity_poly.entity_id
_entity_poly.type
_entity_poly.pdbx_seq_one_letter_code
_entity_poly.pdbx_strand_id
1 'polypeptide(L)'
;RLLTRLIFIWFLKEKGLVPNKLFDEKYLKNIVKDFGKGNNYYNAILQNLFFATLNRPMDDRGWAEDKGFPANKKDFGVKSLYRYEDKFLISKEEVISELFKNIPFINGGLFDCLDKDKVYIDGFSRNEKKQAKISDELFFNEEGTIVDLSKYGLSKNAEVRGLINILKSYNFTTDEATPIDQEIALDPELLGKVFENLLASYNPETNTTARKATGSYYTPREIVDYMVEESLREYLKTKVPEAENILDDLFSYSDEELEISDDLRKKLIQAIDQVKIIDPACGSGAFPMGILHKLVFLLQKLDPSNKVWYELQVDRIKKESKEALEIAKDENTLKELLNEVKEHFDESINYPDYARKLYLIENCIYGVDIQPIAIQISKLRFFISLILDQKVDRNKPNFGILTLPNLETKFISANALIGLEKPTQKSFRNKEIEKLEQELKFLRHRYFRIKSRAEKIQLQNKDKELREKLKNALINDGWSDKVAEKIANFDIFDQNASADWFDPEWMFGVVDGFDIVIGNPPYVRQEKIKPIKPILQKQNYEVFTSTADLYVYFYEKGYHLLKEHGILAYITSNKWMRAKYGEKLRKFLKEKTTILEIIDFSGYKVFEQTV
;
A
#
# COMPACT_ATOMS: atom_id res chain seq x y z
N ARG A 1 6.27 0.62 11.72
CA ARG A 1 4.96 -0.03 11.97
C ARG A 1 4.20 0.58 13.15
N LEU A 2 4.81 0.76 14.33
CA LEU A 2 4.13 1.46 15.44
C LEU A 2 3.64 2.87 15.02
N LEU A 3 4.54 3.68 14.46
CA LEU A 3 4.22 5.02 13.98
C LEU A 3 3.10 5.03 12.93
N THR A 4 3.13 4.09 11.96
CA THR A 4 2.09 4.00 10.93
C THR A 4 0.73 3.64 11.52
N ARG A 5 0.67 2.71 12.48
CA ARG A 5 -0.58 2.39 13.20
C ARG A 5 -1.09 3.56 14.03
N LEU A 6 -0.20 4.28 14.72
CA LEU A 6 -0.59 5.43 15.55
C LEU A 6 -1.14 6.59 14.73
N ILE A 7 -0.50 6.90 13.61
CA ILE A 7 -0.98 7.92 12.68
C ILE A 7 -2.36 7.53 12.13
N PHE A 8 -2.53 6.28 11.69
CA PHE A 8 -3.86 5.81 11.26
C PHE A 8 -4.93 5.99 12.34
N ILE A 9 -4.61 5.59 13.57
CA ILE A 9 -5.51 5.76 14.71
C ILE A 9 -5.85 7.23 14.96
N TRP A 10 -4.92 8.14 14.72
CA TRP A 10 -5.18 9.56 14.87
C TRP A 10 -6.20 10.06 13.85
N PHE A 11 -6.15 9.59 12.60
CA PHE A 11 -7.24 9.85 11.62
C PHE A 11 -8.58 9.26 12.06
N LEU A 12 -8.58 8.03 12.61
CA LEU A 12 -9.81 7.44 13.15
C LEU A 12 -10.36 8.24 14.34
N LYS A 13 -9.48 8.82 15.15
CA LYS A 13 -9.85 9.71 16.27
C LYS A 13 -10.51 10.97 15.73
N GLU A 14 -9.93 11.66 14.75
CA GLU A 14 -10.56 12.85 14.15
C GLU A 14 -11.89 12.53 13.48
N LYS A 15 -12.02 11.36 12.84
CA LYS A 15 -13.31 10.88 12.29
C LYS A 15 -14.33 10.47 13.36
N GLY A 16 -13.97 10.48 14.65
CA GLY A 16 -14.86 10.10 15.76
C GLY A 16 -15.07 8.60 15.92
N LEU A 17 -14.26 7.77 15.26
CA LEU A 17 -14.27 6.30 15.38
C LEU A 17 -13.43 5.79 16.55
N VAL A 18 -12.44 6.57 16.99
CA VAL A 18 -11.64 6.29 18.20
C VAL A 18 -11.85 7.40 19.24
N PRO A 19 -12.22 7.09 20.50
CA PRO A 19 -12.45 8.10 21.53
C PRO A 19 -11.19 8.90 21.91
N ASN A 20 -11.33 10.24 22.00
CA ASN A 20 -10.28 11.16 22.47
C ASN A 20 -9.72 10.79 23.85
N LYS A 21 -10.55 10.20 24.72
CA LYS A 21 -10.17 9.80 26.09
C LYS A 21 -9.01 8.80 26.14
N LEU A 22 -8.75 8.04 25.07
CA LEU A 22 -7.60 7.12 24.99
C LEU A 22 -6.25 7.83 24.82
N PHE A 23 -6.25 9.16 24.65
CA PHE A 23 -5.08 10.02 24.49
C PHE A 23 -5.05 11.19 25.49
N ASP A 24 -5.98 11.18 26.46
CA ASP A 24 -6.08 12.18 27.51
C ASP A 24 -5.38 11.71 28.78
N GLU A 25 -4.36 12.45 29.21
CA GLU A 25 -3.53 12.06 30.36
C GLU A 25 -4.31 12.02 31.67
N LYS A 26 -5.28 12.93 31.87
CA LYS A 26 -6.07 12.98 33.10
C LYS A 26 -6.96 11.76 33.22
N TYR A 27 -7.58 11.36 32.12
CA TYR A 27 -8.37 10.14 32.04
C TYR A 27 -7.50 8.90 32.24
N LEU A 28 -6.37 8.81 31.52
CA LEU A 28 -5.48 7.65 31.55
C LEU A 28 -4.90 7.37 32.95
N LYS A 29 -4.59 8.41 33.74
CA LYS A 29 -4.14 8.27 35.14
C LYS A 29 -5.12 7.49 36.03
N ASN A 30 -6.41 7.51 35.71
CA ASN A 30 -7.44 6.84 36.49
C ASN A 30 -7.74 5.41 36.03
N ILE A 31 -7.25 5.01 34.85
CA ILE A 31 -7.58 3.70 34.25
C ILE A 31 -6.37 2.81 33.95
N VAL A 32 -5.18 3.39 33.77
CA VAL A 32 -3.94 2.66 33.50
C VAL A 32 -3.06 2.71 34.75
N LYS A 33 -2.65 1.53 35.22
CA LYS A 33 -1.77 1.39 36.38
C LYS A 33 -0.40 2.00 36.10
N ASP A 34 0.15 2.73 37.06
CA ASP A 34 1.48 3.38 36.98
C ASP A 34 1.68 4.31 35.76
N PHE A 35 0.59 4.86 35.20
CA PHE A 35 0.62 5.70 34.01
C PHE A 35 1.58 6.90 34.14
N GLY A 36 2.39 7.12 33.11
CA GLY A 36 3.34 8.24 33.02
C GLY A 36 4.67 8.00 33.76
N LYS A 37 4.77 6.96 34.58
CA LYS A 37 6.02 6.53 35.24
C LYS A 37 6.44 5.10 34.83
N GLY A 38 5.53 4.36 34.22
CA GLY A 38 5.73 2.99 33.78
C GLY A 38 5.81 2.83 32.26
N ASN A 39 5.52 1.62 31.81
CA ASN A 39 5.50 1.19 30.41
C ASN A 39 4.15 0.55 30.04
N ASN A 40 3.08 0.98 30.71
CA ASN A 40 1.79 0.30 30.69
C ASN A 40 0.85 0.85 29.62
N TYR A 41 0.96 2.12 29.22
CA TYR A 41 0.08 2.72 28.21
C TYR A 41 0.11 1.95 26.89
N TYR A 42 1.31 1.61 26.41
CA TYR A 42 1.46 0.89 25.16
C TYR A 42 0.78 -0.48 25.18
N ASN A 43 0.97 -1.24 26.26
CA ASN A 43 0.39 -2.58 26.35
C ASN A 43 -1.12 -2.52 26.63
N ALA A 44 -1.54 -1.75 27.64
CA ALA A 44 -2.93 -1.70 28.07
C ALA A 44 -3.82 -1.06 26.99
N ILE A 45 -3.41 0.08 26.43
CA ILE A 45 -4.25 0.83 25.49
C ILE A 45 -3.91 0.46 24.05
N LEU A 46 -2.69 0.74 23.59
CA LEU A 46 -2.38 0.69 22.16
C LEU A 46 -2.39 -0.72 21.59
N GLN A 47 -1.77 -1.70 22.25
CA GLN A 47 -1.78 -3.09 21.75
C GLN A 47 -3.18 -3.70 21.75
N ASN A 48 -3.99 -3.47 22.78
CA ASN A 48 -5.38 -3.94 22.80
C ASN A 48 -6.24 -3.22 21.75
N LEU A 49 -5.99 -1.93 21.51
CA LEU A 49 -6.64 -1.18 20.44
C LEU A 49 -6.29 -1.75 19.06
N PHE A 50 -5.00 -1.98 18.78
CA PHE A 50 -4.55 -2.56 17.51
C PHE A 50 -5.11 -3.96 17.28
N PHE A 51 -4.88 -4.88 18.23
CA PHE A 51 -5.00 -6.31 17.96
C PHE A 51 -6.33 -6.88 18.42
N ALA A 52 -6.88 -6.41 19.54
CA ALA A 52 -8.10 -6.95 20.14
C ALA A 52 -9.36 -6.15 19.80
N THR A 53 -9.20 -4.91 19.32
CA THR A 53 -10.32 -4.01 19.02
C THR A 53 -10.50 -3.81 17.52
N LEU A 54 -9.51 -3.21 16.84
CA LEU A 54 -9.59 -2.85 15.42
C LEU A 54 -9.48 -4.06 14.48
N ASN A 55 -8.92 -5.17 14.99
CA ASN A 55 -8.72 -6.43 14.25
C ASN A 55 -9.65 -7.56 14.72
N ARG A 56 -10.80 -7.23 15.34
CA ARG A 56 -11.81 -8.20 15.74
C ARG A 56 -13.24 -7.63 15.65
N PRO A 57 -14.23 -8.37 15.11
CA PRO A 57 -15.62 -7.95 15.10
C PRO A 57 -16.11 -7.56 16.49
N MET A 58 -17.00 -6.56 16.56
CA MET A 58 -17.45 -5.96 17.81
C MET A 58 -18.08 -6.99 18.76
N ASP A 59 -18.94 -7.87 18.23
CA ASP A 59 -19.69 -8.86 19.01
C ASP A 59 -18.82 -10.06 19.44
N ASP A 60 -17.69 -10.28 18.77
CA ASP A 60 -16.78 -11.39 19.06
C ASP A 60 -15.71 -11.02 20.10
N ARG A 61 -15.65 -9.77 20.56
CA ARG A 61 -14.61 -9.25 21.45
C ARG A 61 -14.58 -10.00 22.78
N GLY A 62 -13.38 -10.42 23.19
CA GLY A 62 -13.20 -11.18 24.42
C GLY A 62 -11.78 -11.16 24.95
N TRP A 63 -11.62 -11.59 26.19
CA TRP A 63 -10.34 -11.67 26.88
C TRP A 63 -9.64 -13.00 26.64
N ALA A 64 -8.31 -12.97 26.60
CA ALA A 64 -7.52 -14.19 26.66
C ALA A 64 -7.59 -14.73 28.10
N GLU A 65 -8.20 -15.89 28.30
CA GLU A 65 -8.33 -16.50 29.62
C GLU A 65 -7.03 -17.22 30.02
N ASP A 66 -6.58 -17.08 31.26
CA ASP A 66 -5.43 -17.84 31.79
C ASP A 66 -5.91 -18.96 32.73
N LYS A 67 -6.45 -20.03 32.13
CA LYS A 67 -7.03 -21.19 32.85
C LYS A 67 -6.08 -22.40 32.91
N GLY A 68 -4.75 -22.16 32.90
CA GLY A 68 -3.72 -23.22 32.96
C GLY A 68 -3.43 -23.94 31.63
N PHE A 69 -2.39 -24.79 31.61
CA PHE A 69 -1.81 -25.41 30.39
C PHE A 69 -2.80 -26.11 29.44
N PRO A 70 -3.84 -26.83 29.91
CA PRO A 70 -4.81 -27.50 29.02
C PRO A 70 -5.82 -26.54 28.37
N ALA A 71 -6.29 -25.52 29.08
CA ALA A 71 -7.23 -24.52 28.56
C ALA A 71 -6.53 -23.49 27.66
N ASN A 72 -5.26 -23.19 27.96
CA ASN A 72 -4.39 -22.33 27.16
C ASN A 72 -4.09 -22.89 25.76
N LYS A 73 -4.43 -24.15 25.46
CA LYS A 73 -4.29 -24.78 24.13
C LYS A 73 -5.35 -24.29 23.13
N LYS A 74 -6.53 -23.85 23.59
CA LYS A 74 -7.60 -23.28 22.73
C LYS A 74 -7.29 -21.84 22.30
N ASP A 75 -6.64 -21.06 23.17
CA ASP A 75 -6.23 -19.67 22.89
C ASP A 75 -4.75 -19.53 22.51
N PHE A 76 -4.01 -20.64 22.39
CA PHE A 76 -2.60 -20.63 22.03
C PHE A 76 -2.43 -20.09 20.61
N GLY A 77 -1.79 -18.92 20.47
CA GLY A 77 -1.61 -18.26 19.17
C GLY A 77 -2.75 -17.32 18.76
N VAL A 78 -3.81 -17.17 19.56
CA VAL A 78 -4.88 -16.18 19.27
C VAL A 78 -4.37 -14.78 19.62
N LYS A 79 -3.99 -14.03 18.60
CA LYS A 79 -3.44 -12.67 18.70
C LYS A 79 -4.50 -11.56 18.55
N SER A 80 -5.77 -11.86 18.81
CA SER A 80 -6.89 -10.92 18.68
C SER A 80 -7.78 -10.82 19.92
N LEU A 81 -7.33 -11.35 21.06
CA LEU A 81 -8.05 -11.26 22.34
C LEU A 81 -7.39 -10.22 23.24
N TYR A 82 -8.18 -9.56 24.08
CA TYR A 82 -7.70 -8.58 25.06
C TYR A 82 -6.75 -9.23 26.07
N ARG A 83 -5.72 -8.47 26.46
CA ARG A 83 -4.66 -8.89 27.39
C ARG A 83 -4.34 -7.77 28.38
N TYR A 84 -3.53 -8.09 29.37
CA TYR A 84 -2.97 -7.15 30.35
C TYR A 84 -3.98 -6.55 31.31
N GLU A 85 -4.91 -7.38 31.82
CA GLU A 85 -5.82 -6.99 32.89
C GLU A 85 -5.08 -6.37 34.08
N ASP A 86 -3.90 -6.91 34.43
CA ASP A 86 -3.04 -6.46 35.52
C ASP A 86 -2.50 -5.02 35.35
N LYS A 87 -2.64 -4.44 34.15
CA LYS A 87 -2.22 -3.07 33.81
C LYS A 87 -3.38 -2.07 33.85
N PHE A 88 -4.61 -2.51 34.10
CA PHE A 88 -5.78 -1.65 34.26
C PHE A 88 -6.13 -1.45 35.74
N LEU A 89 -6.71 -0.29 36.06
CA LEU A 89 -7.32 0.02 37.35
C LEU A 89 -8.84 -0.25 37.39
N ILE A 90 -9.41 -0.59 36.23
CA ILE A 90 -10.83 -0.91 36.02
C ILE A 90 -11.00 -2.40 35.69
N SER A 91 -12.22 -2.91 35.83
CA SER A 91 -12.54 -4.31 35.53
C SER A 91 -12.42 -4.66 34.05
N LYS A 92 -12.28 -5.96 33.73
CA LYS A 92 -12.26 -6.48 32.36
C LYS A 92 -13.50 -6.08 31.56
N GLU A 93 -14.64 -6.10 32.23
CA GLU A 93 -15.95 -5.78 31.66
C GLU A 93 -16.01 -4.29 31.32
N GLU A 94 -15.53 -3.41 32.20
CA GLU A 94 -15.46 -1.96 31.95
C GLU A 94 -14.49 -1.62 30.80
N VAL A 95 -13.36 -2.32 30.66
CA VAL A 95 -12.45 -2.12 29.51
C VAL A 95 -13.19 -2.34 28.18
N ILE A 96 -13.96 -3.42 28.06
CA ILE A 96 -14.69 -3.69 26.80
C ILE A 96 -15.88 -2.73 26.68
N SER A 97 -16.70 -2.61 27.71
CA SER A 97 -17.99 -1.89 27.65
C SER A 97 -17.85 -0.37 27.63
N GLU A 98 -16.81 0.19 28.26
CA GLU A 98 -16.63 1.65 28.39
C GLU A 98 -15.49 2.18 27.52
N LEU A 99 -14.35 1.49 27.39
CA LEU A 99 -13.20 2.03 26.64
C LEU A 99 -13.30 1.71 25.14
N PHE A 100 -13.56 0.45 24.79
CA PHE A 100 -13.42 -0.04 23.42
C PHE A 100 -14.74 -0.35 22.70
N LYS A 101 -15.88 -0.37 23.41
CA LYS A 101 -17.21 -0.66 22.84
C LYS A 101 -17.53 0.18 21.61
N ASN A 102 -17.24 1.47 21.68
CA ASN A 102 -17.63 2.45 20.66
C ASN A 102 -16.61 2.59 19.52
N ILE A 103 -15.75 1.59 19.32
CA ILE A 103 -14.74 1.54 18.25
C ILE A 103 -15.13 0.43 17.25
N PRO A 104 -15.18 0.69 15.94
CA PRO A 104 -15.54 -0.32 14.95
C PRO A 104 -14.41 -1.34 14.72
N PHE A 105 -14.75 -2.43 14.07
CA PHE A 105 -13.84 -3.35 13.41
C PHE A 105 -13.44 -2.76 12.05
N ILE A 106 -12.14 -2.70 11.76
CA ILE A 106 -11.64 -2.13 10.49
C ILE A 106 -10.91 -3.18 9.65
N ASN A 107 -10.19 -4.11 10.28
CA ASN A 107 -9.31 -5.06 9.58
C ASN A 107 -8.26 -4.36 8.68
N GLY A 108 -7.59 -5.09 7.76
CA GLY A 108 -6.77 -4.51 6.69
C GLY A 108 -5.26 -4.75 6.77
N GLY A 109 -4.79 -5.81 7.45
CA GLY A 109 -3.37 -6.20 7.47
C GLY A 109 -2.44 -5.29 8.29
N LEU A 110 -2.72 -3.98 8.39
CA LEU A 110 -1.98 -3.02 9.21
C LEU A 110 -2.00 -3.40 10.70
N PHE A 111 -3.16 -3.87 11.16
CA PHE A 111 -3.42 -4.30 12.54
C PHE A 111 -3.19 -5.79 12.78
N ASP A 112 -2.62 -6.51 11.81
CA ASP A 112 -2.17 -7.88 12.08
C ASP A 112 -0.97 -7.87 13.02
N CYS A 113 -1.02 -8.77 14.00
CA CYS A 113 0.06 -8.99 14.94
C CYS A 113 1.18 -9.77 14.24
N LEU A 114 2.39 -9.25 14.33
CA LEU A 114 3.58 -9.82 13.70
C LEU A 114 4.30 -10.88 14.54
N ASP A 115 3.79 -11.20 15.73
CA ASP A 115 4.37 -12.27 16.55
C ASP A 115 4.15 -13.64 15.88
N LYS A 116 5.22 -14.29 15.43
CA LYS A 116 5.22 -15.61 14.79
C LYS A 116 6.37 -16.47 15.33
N ASP A 117 6.16 -17.78 15.50
CA ASP A 117 7.20 -18.80 15.71
C ASP A 117 8.36 -18.41 16.64
N LYS A 118 8.04 -18.08 17.90
CA LYS A 118 8.99 -17.63 18.96
C LYS A 118 9.64 -16.25 18.73
N VAL A 119 9.34 -15.59 17.61
CA VAL A 119 9.68 -14.19 17.34
C VAL A 119 8.51 -13.31 17.81
N TYR A 120 8.80 -12.32 18.65
CA TYR A 120 7.81 -11.42 19.23
C TYR A 120 8.13 -9.99 18.82
N ILE A 121 7.77 -9.63 17.59
CA ILE A 121 8.03 -8.30 17.02
C ILE A 121 7.14 -7.25 17.70
N ASP A 122 5.84 -7.55 17.84
CA ASP A 122 4.89 -6.66 18.47
C ASP A 122 4.85 -6.86 19.99
N GLY A 123 5.29 -8.02 20.48
CA GLY A 123 5.34 -8.34 21.89
C GLY A 123 3.95 -8.44 22.52
N PHE A 124 2.94 -8.86 21.74
CA PHE A 124 1.57 -9.05 22.21
C PHE A 124 1.41 -10.44 22.81
N SER A 125 2.02 -10.61 23.98
CA SER A 125 2.18 -11.89 24.67
C SER A 125 1.70 -11.83 26.12
N ARG A 126 1.15 -12.94 26.62
CA ARG A 126 0.91 -13.16 28.06
C ARG A 126 2.21 -13.34 28.84
N ASN A 127 3.27 -13.84 28.19
CA ASN A 127 4.55 -14.02 28.84
C ASN A 127 5.24 -12.67 29.02
N GLU A 128 5.38 -12.24 30.28
CA GLU A 128 6.00 -10.95 30.66
C GLU A 128 7.38 -10.73 30.03
N LYS A 129 8.21 -11.78 29.92
CA LYS A 129 9.55 -11.70 29.30
C LYS A 129 9.51 -11.47 27.78
N LYS A 130 8.34 -11.63 27.16
CA LYS A 130 8.11 -11.46 25.72
C LYS A 130 7.18 -10.28 25.42
N GLN A 131 6.81 -9.49 26.43
CA GLN A 131 6.04 -8.28 26.22
C GLN A 131 6.93 -7.16 25.71
N ALA A 132 6.40 -6.35 24.80
CA ALA A 132 7.03 -5.08 24.45
C ALA A 132 7.03 -4.14 25.66
N LYS A 133 8.16 -3.47 25.89
CA LYS A 133 8.35 -2.50 26.98
C LYS A 133 8.65 -1.14 26.35
N ILE A 134 7.65 -0.27 26.30
CA ILE A 134 7.77 1.09 25.76
C ILE A 134 7.34 2.05 26.86
N SER A 135 8.22 2.98 27.24
CA SER A 135 7.94 3.97 28.30
C SER A 135 6.77 4.87 27.91
N ASP A 136 5.90 5.17 28.87
CA ASP A 136 4.77 6.08 28.69
C ASP A 136 5.26 7.51 28.33
N GLU A 137 6.45 7.88 28.81
CA GLU A 137 7.15 9.15 28.51
C GLU A 137 7.34 9.39 27.01
N LEU A 138 7.58 8.33 26.21
CA LEU A 138 7.74 8.47 24.75
C LEU A 138 6.45 8.97 24.07
N PHE A 139 5.30 8.79 24.72
CA PHE A 139 4.01 9.22 24.22
C PHE A 139 3.59 10.58 24.79
N PHE A 140 3.89 10.85 26.07
CA PHE A 140 3.32 11.99 26.81
C PHE A 140 4.34 12.97 27.39
N ASN A 141 5.64 12.85 27.06
CA ASN A 141 6.64 13.79 27.55
C ASN A 141 6.25 15.26 27.32
N GLU A 142 6.53 16.07 28.33
CA GLU A 142 6.34 17.52 28.32
C GLU A 142 7.19 18.17 27.21
N GLU A 143 6.70 19.28 26.68
CA GLU A 143 7.46 20.11 25.74
C GLU A 143 8.73 20.65 26.42
N GLY A 144 9.83 20.76 25.66
CA GLY A 144 11.11 21.20 26.23
C GLY A 144 11.99 20.10 26.83
N THR A 145 11.60 18.81 26.74
CA THR A 145 12.45 17.72 27.25
C THR A 145 13.76 17.65 26.45
N ILE A 146 14.91 17.81 27.11
CA ILE A 146 16.22 17.74 26.45
C ILE A 146 16.81 16.34 26.56
N VAL A 147 17.17 15.74 25.43
CA VAL A 147 17.80 14.42 25.36
C VAL A 147 19.05 14.43 24.49
N ASP A 148 19.98 13.52 24.81
CA ASP A 148 21.20 13.30 24.03
C ASP A 148 20.93 12.33 22.87
N LEU A 149 20.84 12.88 21.66
CA LEU A 149 20.68 12.12 20.42
C LEU A 149 21.97 12.05 19.60
N SER A 150 23.13 12.39 20.18
CA SER A 150 24.43 12.37 19.48
C SER A 150 24.78 11.00 18.92
N LYS A 151 24.34 9.92 19.57
CA LYS A 151 24.46 8.54 19.09
C LYS A 151 23.82 8.30 17.71
N TYR A 152 22.82 9.10 17.35
CA TYR A 152 22.11 9.03 16.07
C TYR A 152 22.57 10.11 15.07
N GLY A 153 23.68 10.80 15.37
CA GLY A 153 24.19 11.90 14.55
C GLY A 153 23.39 13.21 14.68
N LEU A 154 22.61 13.35 15.76
CA LEU A 154 21.80 14.53 16.07
C LEU A 154 22.40 15.34 17.24
N SER A 155 21.71 16.40 17.68
CA SER A 155 22.17 17.25 18.79
C SER A 155 22.26 16.47 20.10
N LYS A 156 23.29 16.81 20.91
CA LYS A 156 23.43 16.36 22.30
C LYS A 156 22.38 16.96 23.24
N ASN A 157 21.85 18.12 22.85
CA ASN A 157 20.78 18.81 23.57
C ASN A 157 19.60 18.95 22.61
N ALA A 158 19.07 17.81 22.15
CA ALA A 158 17.90 17.81 21.27
C ALA A 158 16.65 17.97 22.12
N GLU A 159 15.86 18.98 21.80
CA GLU A 159 14.53 19.15 22.37
C GLU A 159 13.58 18.13 21.74
N VAL A 160 12.89 17.36 22.57
CA VAL A 160 11.91 16.35 22.17
C VAL A 160 10.61 16.54 22.93
N ARG A 161 9.53 16.03 22.35
CA ARG A 161 8.18 16.03 22.92
C ARG A 161 7.53 14.67 22.70
N GLY A 162 6.61 14.29 23.59
CA GLY A 162 5.89 13.02 23.50
C GLY A 162 5.12 12.88 22.18
N LEU A 163 5.07 11.67 21.62
CA LEU A 163 4.44 11.42 20.31
C LEU A 163 2.97 11.87 20.24
N ILE A 164 2.19 11.70 21.32
CA ILE A 164 0.80 12.17 21.37
C ILE A 164 0.74 13.70 21.38
N ASN A 165 1.67 14.37 22.05
CA ASN A 165 1.76 15.83 22.07
C ASN A 165 2.18 16.38 20.69
N ILE A 166 3.06 15.67 19.97
CA ILE A 166 3.35 15.96 18.55
C ILE A 166 2.05 15.92 17.74
N LEU A 167 1.30 14.83 17.80
CA LEU A 167 0.08 14.66 17.01
C LEU A 167 -0.99 15.71 17.36
N LYS A 168 -1.15 16.06 18.65
CA LYS A 168 -2.06 17.13 19.10
C LYS A 168 -1.74 18.51 18.52
N SER A 169 -0.47 18.77 18.18
CA SER A 169 -0.05 20.07 17.64
C SER A 169 -0.38 20.28 16.16
N TYR A 170 -0.88 19.26 15.47
CA TYR A 170 -1.28 19.35 14.08
C TYR A 170 -2.79 19.16 13.94
N ASN A 171 -3.41 19.90 13.04
CA ASN A 171 -4.82 19.70 12.70
C ASN A 171 -4.91 18.64 11.60
N PHE A 172 -5.43 17.46 11.89
CA PHE A 172 -5.61 16.41 10.89
C PHE A 172 -6.94 16.65 10.18
N THR A 173 -6.92 16.88 8.86
CA THR A 173 -8.14 17.11 8.10
C THR A 173 -8.67 15.82 7.49
N THR A 174 -9.99 15.74 7.39
CA THR A 174 -10.70 14.66 6.71
C THR A 174 -11.02 15.00 5.26
N ASP A 175 -10.80 16.24 4.84
CA ASP A 175 -11.10 16.71 3.50
C ASP A 175 -9.81 16.66 2.65
N GLU A 176 -9.85 15.92 1.54
CA GLU A 176 -8.82 15.89 0.49
C GLU A 176 -8.88 17.19 -0.36
N ALA A 177 -9.03 18.35 0.30
CA ALA A 177 -9.35 19.60 -0.36
C ALA A 177 -8.24 20.10 -1.30
N THR A 178 -8.70 20.80 -2.33
CA THR A 178 -7.93 21.45 -3.39
C THR A 178 -6.84 22.41 -2.87
N PRO A 179 -5.90 22.85 -3.72
CA PRO A 179 -4.62 23.50 -3.33
C PRO A 179 -4.70 24.79 -2.47
N ILE A 180 -5.88 25.24 -2.08
CA ILE A 180 -6.12 26.55 -1.47
C ILE A 180 -6.15 26.49 0.08
N ASP A 181 -6.37 25.33 0.70
CA ASP A 181 -6.61 25.23 2.17
C ASP A 181 -5.39 24.74 3.00
N GLN A 182 -4.16 24.86 2.47
CA GLN A 182 -3.03 24.02 2.87
C GLN A 182 -2.24 24.36 4.16
N GLU A 183 -2.35 25.52 4.81
CA GLU A 183 -1.24 25.90 5.71
C GLU A 183 -1.22 25.28 7.13
N ILE A 184 -2.27 24.60 7.62
CA ILE A 184 -2.27 24.01 8.98
C ILE A 184 -2.86 22.58 9.05
N ALA A 185 -3.26 22.00 7.92
CA ALA A 185 -3.90 20.69 7.81
C ALA A 185 -2.92 19.54 7.54
N LEU A 186 -2.94 18.45 8.31
CA LEU A 186 -2.24 17.19 8.02
C LEU A 186 -3.07 16.35 7.06
N ASP A 187 -2.92 16.63 5.76
CA ASP A 187 -3.39 15.78 4.66
C ASP A 187 -2.64 14.41 4.67
N PRO A 188 -3.28 13.28 4.33
CA PRO A 188 -2.63 12.03 3.95
C PRO A 188 -1.34 12.16 3.12
N GLU A 189 -1.21 13.22 2.31
CA GLU A 189 -0.03 13.57 1.53
C GLU A 189 1.16 14.06 2.37
N LEU A 190 0.92 14.92 3.38
CA LEU A 190 1.96 15.41 4.30
C LEU A 190 2.55 14.29 5.16
N LEU A 191 1.79 13.22 5.42
CA LEU A 191 2.31 12.01 6.04
C LEU A 191 3.42 11.37 5.20
N GLY A 192 3.28 11.36 3.87
CA GLY A 192 4.32 10.90 2.96
C GLY A 192 5.62 11.66 3.20
N LYS A 193 5.54 12.99 3.26
CA LYS A 193 6.70 13.87 3.54
C LYS A 193 7.31 13.62 4.93
N VAL A 194 6.50 13.47 5.97
CA VAL A 194 6.98 13.19 7.35
C VAL A 194 7.65 11.82 7.43
N PHE A 195 7.02 10.79 6.88
CA PHE A 195 7.57 9.44 6.91
C PHE A 195 8.79 9.28 6.04
N GLU A 196 8.83 9.88 4.85
CA GLU A 196 10.03 9.86 4.00
C GLU A 196 11.20 10.60 4.65
N ASN A 197 10.96 11.72 5.34
CA ASN A 197 11.99 12.35 6.16
C ASN A 197 12.51 11.43 7.26
N LEU A 198 11.62 10.64 7.90
CA LEU A 198 12.02 9.61 8.85
C LEU A 198 12.82 8.48 8.18
N LEU A 199 12.41 8.00 7.00
CA LEU A 199 13.16 7.00 6.22
C LEU A 199 14.53 7.50 5.83
N ALA A 200 14.61 8.76 5.39
CA ALA A 200 15.83 9.44 5.03
C ALA A 200 16.78 9.65 6.23
N SER A 201 16.28 9.54 7.47
CA SER A 201 17.09 9.66 8.68
C SER A 201 17.66 8.34 9.19
N TYR A 202 17.10 7.17 8.81
CA TYR A 202 17.44 5.91 9.45
C TYR A 202 17.54 4.73 8.46
N ASN A 203 18.77 4.29 8.15
CA ASN A 203 19.00 3.00 7.50
C ASN A 203 19.31 1.92 8.57
N PRO A 204 18.43 0.92 8.77
CA PRO A 204 18.63 -0.14 9.77
C PRO A 204 19.90 -0.96 9.57
N GLU A 205 20.37 -1.09 8.32
CA GLU A 205 21.55 -1.90 8.00
C GLU A 205 22.87 -1.15 8.22
N THR A 206 22.86 0.19 8.15
CA THR A 206 24.10 0.98 8.09
C THR A 206 24.23 2.02 9.20
N ASN A 207 23.24 2.16 10.11
CA ASN A 207 23.23 3.13 11.22
C ASN A 207 23.68 4.56 10.81
N THR A 208 23.37 4.95 9.57
CA THR A 208 23.77 6.24 8.97
C THR A 208 22.54 6.91 8.38
N THR A 209 22.53 8.25 8.35
CA THR A 209 21.45 9.05 7.75
C THR A 209 21.27 8.66 6.28
N ALA A 210 20.13 8.02 5.98
CA ALA A 210 19.81 7.41 4.68
C ALA A 210 19.68 8.40 3.51
N ARG A 211 19.59 9.73 3.75
CA ARG A 211 19.43 10.80 2.74
C ARG A 211 20.32 10.64 1.50
N LYS A 212 21.57 10.18 1.65
CA LYS A 212 22.50 10.03 0.51
C LYS A 212 22.52 8.63 -0.10
N ALA A 213 22.04 7.60 0.59
CA ALA A 213 22.27 6.20 0.21
C ALA A 213 21.19 5.63 -0.73
N THR A 214 19.91 5.91 -0.45
CA THR A 214 18.78 5.37 -1.23
C THR A 214 18.47 6.18 -2.48
N GLY A 215 18.78 7.48 -2.47
CA GLY A 215 18.51 8.37 -3.61
C GLY A 215 17.01 8.62 -3.85
N SER A 216 16.16 8.35 -2.85
CA SER A 216 14.72 8.57 -2.87
C SER A 216 14.43 10.04 -2.56
N TYR A 217 13.69 10.73 -3.44
CA TYR A 217 13.25 12.11 -3.24
C TYR A 217 11.74 12.19 -3.43
N TYR A 218 11.10 13.02 -2.60
CA TYR A 218 9.67 13.30 -2.71
C TYR A 218 9.38 14.01 -4.03
N THR A 219 8.44 13.48 -4.82
CA THR A 219 7.96 14.14 -6.03
C THR A 219 6.92 15.20 -5.66
N PRO A 220 7.12 16.49 -5.99
CA PRO A 220 6.14 17.54 -5.74
C PRO A 220 4.77 17.20 -6.34
N ARG A 221 3.70 17.66 -5.69
CA ARG A 221 2.32 17.32 -6.06
C ARG A 221 2.00 17.76 -7.48
N GLU A 222 2.45 18.95 -7.86
CA GLU A 222 2.21 19.55 -9.17
C GLU A 222 2.85 18.71 -10.27
N ILE A 223 4.02 18.13 -10.00
CA ILE A 223 4.72 17.23 -10.92
C ILE A 223 3.99 15.89 -11.02
N VAL A 224 3.53 15.35 -9.89
CA VAL A 224 2.74 14.12 -9.87
C VAL A 224 1.45 14.31 -10.67
N ASP A 225 0.69 15.37 -10.40
CA ASP A 225 -0.59 15.66 -11.07
C ASP A 225 -0.39 15.80 -12.58
N TYR A 226 0.59 16.61 -13.00
CA TYR A 226 0.94 16.81 -14.40
C TYR A 226 1.30 15.50 -15.11
N MET A 227 2.24 14.73 -14.55
CA MET A 227 2.69 13.48 -15.18
C MET A 227 1.57 12.44 -15.27
N VAL A 228 0.70 12.37 -14.25
CA VAL A 228 -0.46 11.46 -14.25
C VAL A 228 -1.47 11.89 -15.31
N GLU A 229 -1.79 13.18 -15.36
CA GLU A 229 -2.73 13.75 -16.33
C GLU A 229 -2.28 13.48 -17.76
N GLU A 230 -1.05 13.84 -18.13
CA GLU A 230 -0.55 13.64 -19.49
C GLU A 230 -0.47 12.15 -19.85
N SER A 231 -0.08 11.29 -18.92
CA SER A 231 -0.06 9.84 -19.16
C SER A 231 -1.47 9.27 -19.42
N LEU A 232 -2.47 9.74 -18.67
CA LEU A 232 -3.86 9.33 -18.85
C LEU A 232 -4.47 9.91 -20.12
N ARG A 233 -4.12 11.16 -20.47
CA ARG A 233 -4.53 11.81 -21.72
C ARG A 233 -4.07 10.99 -22.92
N GLU A 234 -2.80 10.62 -22.99
CA GLU A 234 -2.25 9.81 -24.09
C GLU A 234 -2.80 8.38 -24.13
N TYR A 235 -3.05 7.78 -22.96
CA TYR A 235 -3.74 6.50 -22.86
C TYR A 235 -5.17 6.57 -23.43
N LEU A 236 -5.95 7.58 -23.05
CA LEU A 236 -7.32 7.75 -23.52
C LEU A 236 -7.38 8.10 -25.00
N LYS A 237 -6.46 8.92 -25.54
CA LYS A 237 -6.32 9.14 -27.00
C LYS A 237 -6.11 7.83 -27.75
N THR A 238 -5.27 6.95 -27.21
CA THR A 238 -4.96 5.66 -27.84
C THR A 238 -6.13 4.68 -27.77
N LYS A 239 -6.83 4.61 -26.62
CA LYS A 239 -7.91 3.64 -26.40
C LYS A 239 -9.26 4.10 -26.92
N VAL A 240 -9.52 5.41 -26.92
CA VAL A 240 -10.77 6.03 -27.34
C VAL A 240 -10.44 7.24 -28.24
N PRO A 241 -9.98 7.04 -29.48
CA PRO A 241 -9.54 8.13 -30.36
C PRO A 241 -10.63 9.19 -30.64
N GLU A 242 -11.88 8.76 -30.67
CA GLU A 242 -13.06 9.62 -30.80
C GLU A 242 -13.25 10.62 -29.64
N ALA A 243 -12.55 10.44 -28.52
CA ALA A 243 -12.57 11.36 -27.38
C ALA A 243 -11.58 12.52 -27.49
N GLU A 244 -10.68 12.52 -28.49
CA GLU A 244 -9.54 13.46 -28.54
C GLU A 244 -9.96 14.93 -28.39
N ASN A 245 -11.05 15.34 -29.04
CA ASN A 245 -11.54 16.73 -29.01
C ASN A 245 -12.14 17.15 -27.66
N ILE A 246 -12.47 16.22 -26.76
CA ILE A 246 -13.10 16.53 -25.46
C ILE A 246 -12.16 16.30 -24.27
N LEU A 247 -10.92 15.86 -24.52
CA LEU A 247 -9.98 15.56 -23.43
C LEU A 247 -9.59 16.81 -22.66
N ASP A 248 -9.51 17.98 -23.28
CA ASP A 248 -9.18 19.21 -22.56
C ASP A 248 -10.29 19.58 -21.56
N ASP A 249 -11.56 19.46 -21.97
CA ASP A 249 -12.72 19.71 -21.10
C ASP A 249 -12.89 18.62 -20.02
N LEU A 250 -12.57 17.37 -20.37
CA LEU A 250 -12.64 16.24 -19.45
C LEU A 250 -11.62 16.37 -18.30
N PHE A 251 -10.42 16.86 -18.58
CA PHE A 251 -9.37 17.05 -17.57
C PHE A 251 -9.40 18.45 -16.91
N SER A 252 -10.10 19.42 -17.52
CA SER A 252 -10.34 20.74 -16.93
C SER A 252 -11.03 20.63 -15.57
N TYR A 253 -10.67 21.47 -14.60
CA TYR A 253 -11.37 21.57 -13.31
C TYR A 253 -12.65 22.44 -13.36
N SER A 254 -13.13 22.84 -14.54
CA SER A 254 -14.40 23.56 -14.67
C SER A 254 -15.60 22.69 -14.29
N ASP A 255 -16.60 23.32 -13.67
CA ASP A 255 -17.90 22.72 -13.33
C ASP A 255 -18.86 22.60 -14.54
N GLU A 256 -18.37 22.90 -15.74
CA GLU A 256 -19.16 22.80 -16.97
C GLU A 256 -19.51 21.33 -17.27
N GLU A 257 -20.79 21.09 -17.58
CA GLU A 257 -21.27 19.74 -17.87
C GLU A 257 -20.72 19.25 -19.20
N LEU A 258 -20.08 18.08 -19.20
CA LEU A 258 -19.48 17.50 -20.39
C LEU A 258 -20.58 16.88 -21.28
N GLU A 259 -20.98 17.60 -22.32
CA GLU A 259 -21.96 17.15 -23.31
C GLU A 259 -21.33 16.13 -24.29
N ILE A 260 -21.41 14.85 -23.94
CA ILE A 260 -20.95 13.72 -24.77
C ILE A 260 -22.02 12.65 -24.90
N SER A 261 -21.96 11.87 -25.99
CA SER A 261 -22.89 10.76 -26.23
C SER A 261 -22.74 9.65 -25.16
N ASP A 262 -23.83 8.94 -24.87
CA ASP A 262 -23.84 7.82 -23.93
C ASP A 262 -22.85 6.70 -24.32
N ASP A 263 -22.66 6.49 -25.63
CA ASP A 263 -21.71 5.50 -26.15
C ASP A 263 -20.26 5.90 -25.85
N LEU A 264 -19.90 7.16 -26.14
CA LEU A 264 -18.57 7.69 -25.84
C LEU A 264 -18.28 7.68 -24.34
N ARG A 265 -19.25 8.11 -23.54
CA ARG A 265 -19.18 8.09 -22.07
C ARG A 265 -18.90 6.69 -21.54
N LYS A 266 -19.64 5.67 -22.02
CA LYS A 266 -19.41 4.28 -21.65
C LYS A 266 -18.03 3.78 -22.06
N LYS A 267 -17.55 4.09 -23.27
CA LYS A 267 -16.21 3.70 -23.73
C LYS A 267 -15.11 4.32 -22.87
N LEU A 268 -15.24 5.58 -22.48
CA LEU A 268 -14.28 6.26 -21.59
C LEU A 268 -14.25 5.60 -20.20
N ILE A 269 -15.41 5.34 -19.61
CA ILE A 269 -15.51 4.67 -18.30
C ILE A 269 -14.95 3.24 -18.37
N GLN A 270 -15.21 2.51 -19.46
CA GLN A 270 -14.63 1.18 -19.71
C GLN A 270 -13.11 1.23 -19.86
N ALA A 271 -12.55 2.24 -20.54
CA ALA A 271 -11.12 2.44 -20.62
C ALA A 271 -10.51 2.69 -19.23
N ILE A 272 -11.16 3.53 -18.41
CA ILE A 272 -10.75 3.75 -17.00
C ILE A 272 -10.81 2.47 -16.17
N ASP A 273 -11.86 1.64 -16.31
CA ASP A 273 -11.99 0.35 -15.60
C ASP A 273 -10.90 -0.68 -15.98
N GLN A 274 -10.32 -0.55 -17.16
CA GLN A 274 -9.38 -1.52 -17.73
C GLN A 274 -7.92 -1.09 -17.69
N VAL A 275 -7.63 0.19 -17.44
CA VAL A 275 -6.26 0.71 -17.40
C VAL A 275 -5.46 0.02 -16.29
N LYS A 276 -4.26 -0.44 -16.60
CA LYS A 276 -3.30 -0.96 -15.60
C LYS A 276 -2.08 -0.05 -15.54
N ILE A 277 -1.83 0.50 -14.37
CA ILE A 277 -0.79 1.50 -14.12
C ILE A 277 0.14 1.01 -13.02
N ILE A 278 1.44 1.01 -13.28
CA ILE A 278 2.44 0.61 -12.29
C ILE A 278 3.47 1.70 -12.04
N ASP A 279 3.81 1.88 -10.76
CA ASP A 279 5.04 2.55 -10.35
C ASP A 279 6.06 1.53 -9.82
N PRO A 280 7.18 1.28 -10.54
CA PRO A 280 8.19 0.29 -10.16
C PRO A 280 9.17 0.79 -9.08
N ALA A 281 9.05 2.04 -8.63
CA ALA A 281 9.84 2.62 -7.54
C ALA A 281 8.95 3.59 -6.74
N CYS A 282 7.84 3.08 -6.22
CA CYS A 282 6.72 3.92 -5.80
C CYS A 282 6.94 4.74 -4.52
N GLY A 283 8.00 4.45 -3.75
CA GLY A 283 8.28 5.14 -2.51
C GLY A 283 7.06 5.12 -1.56
N SER A 284 6.72 6.28 -0.98
CA SER A 284 5.53 6.45 -0.14
C SER A 284 4.20 6.46 -0.89
N GLY A 285 4.19 6.18 -2.20
CA GLY A 285 2.98 6.07 -3.01
C GLY A 285 2.48 7.39 -3.61
N ALA A 286 3.36 8.35 -3.89
CA ALA A 286 2.98 9.64 -4.48
C ALA A 286 2.26 9.49 -5.84
N PHE A 287 2.86 8.79 -6.81
CA PHE A 287 2.20 8.52 -8.09
C PHE A 287 0.97 7.62 -7.95
N PRO A 288 1.01 6.48 -7.23
CA PRO A 288 -0.20 5.68 -6.98
C PRO A 288 -1.40 6.48 -6.44
N MET A 289 -1.17 7.41 -5.51
CA MET A 289 -2.23 8.27 -5.00
C MET A 289 -2.67 9.33 -6.02
N GLY A 290 -1.74 9.95 -6.75
CA GLY A 290 -2.07 10.89 -7.83
C GLY A 290 -2.92 10.25 -8.92
N ILE A 291 -2.59 9.01 -9.31
CA ILE A 291 -3.38 8.19 -10.23
C ILE A 291 -4.79 7.98 -9.69
N LEU A 292 -4.92 7.55 -8.42
CA LEU A 292 -6.21 7.33 -7.79
C LEU A 292 -7.08 8.60 -7.87
N HIS A 293 -6.53 9.74 -7.44
CA HIS A 293 -7.26 11.00 -7.41
C HIS A 293 -7.70 11.43 -8.82
N LYS A 294 -6.81 11.36 -9.82
CA LYS A 294 -7.15 11.76 -11.18
C LYS A 294 -8.20 10.82 -11.80
N LEU A 295 -8.09 9.51 -11.59
CA LEU A 295 -9.09 8.55 -12.10
C LEU A 295 -10.45 8.73 -11.42
N VAL A 296 -10.49 9.00 -10.11
CA VAL A 296 -11.74 9.33 -9.39
C VAL A 296 -12.36 10.61 -9.94
N PHE A 297 -11.56 11.65 -10.15
CA PHE A 297 -12.00 12.91 -10.74
C PHE A 297 -12.64 12.70 -12.13
N LEU A 298 -11.99 11.91 -13.00
CA LEU A 298 -12.54 11.57 -14.30
C LEU A 298 -13.86 10.80 -14.19
N LEU A 299 -13.97 9.85 -13.27
CA LEU A 299 -15.22 9.13 -13.02
C LEU A 299 -16.32 10.01 -12.41
N GLN A 300 -15.99 11.01 -11.59
CA GLN A 300 -16.95 11.98 -11.08
C GLN A 300 -17.57 12.78 -12.23
N LYS A 301 -16.77 13.23 -13.20
CA LYS A 301 -17.27 13.94 -14.39
C LYS A 301 -18.05 13.05 -15.34
N LEU A 302 -17.60 11.82 -15.54
CA LEU A 302 -18.19 10.90 -16.51
C LEU A 302 -19.43 10.16 -15.98
N ASP A 303 -19.46 9.82 -14.70
CA ASP A 303 -20.55 9.06 -14.06
C ASP A 303 -20.78 9.52 -12.60
N PRO A 304 -21.36 10.73 -12.40
CA PRO A 304 -21.59 11.29 -11.06
C PRO A 304 -22.39 10.36 -10.14
N SER A 305 -23.34 9.61 -10.72
CA SER A 305 -24.23 8.68 -10.00
C SER A 305 -23.69 7.25 -9.84
N ASN A 306 -22.48 6.97 -10.33
CA ASN A 306 -21.87 5.62 -10.32
C ASN A 306 -22.69 4.52 -11.01
N LYS A 307 -23.62 4.87 -11.91
CA LYS A 307 -24.53 3.91 -12.51
C LYS A 307 -23.80 2.96 -13.46
N VAL A 308 -23.00 3.51 -14.37
CA VAL A 308 -22.22 2.73 -15.34
C VAL A 308 -21.09 2.01 -14.62
N TRP A 309 -20.44 2.68 -13.65
CA TRP A 309 -19.40 2.07 -12.84
C TRP A 309 -19.92 0.83 -12.10
N TYR A 310 -21.09 0.92 -11.46
CA TYR A 310 -21.74 -0.22 -10.79
C TYR A 310 -22.01 -1.38 -11.75
N GLU A 311 -22.59 -1.10 -12.92
CA GLU A 311 -22.87 -2.12 -13.94
C GLU A 311 -21.60 -2.86 -14.38
N LEU A 312 -20.50 -2.13 -14.62
CA LEU A 312 -19.21 -2.71 -14.98
C LEU A 312 -18.63 -3.61 -13.88
N GLN A 313 -18.71 -3.19 -12.61
CA GLN A 313 -18.22 -4.02 -11.50
C GLN A 313 -19.06 -5.28 -11.31
N VAL A 314 -20.38 -5.19 -11.46
CA VAL A 314 -21.27 -6.36 -11.43
C VAL A 314 -20.94 -7.33 -12.56
N ASP A 315 -20.73 -6.83 -13.77
CA ASP A 315 -20.43 -7.67 -14.94
C ASP A 315 -19.04 -8.30 -14.87
N ARG A 316 -18.04 -7.58 -14.33
CA ARG A 316 -16.72 -8.14 -14.00
C ARG A 316 -16.84 -9.32 -13.05
N ILE A 317 -17.59 -9.16 -11.96
CA ILE A 317 -17.79 -10.24 -10.98
C ILE A 317 -18.52 -11.44 -11.57
N LYS A 318 -19.53 -11.22 -12.42
CA LYS A 318 -20.19 -12.32 -13.12
C LYS A 318 -19.23 -13.06 -14.06
N LYS A 319 -18.38 -12.34 -14.79
CA LYS A 319 -17.40 -12.93 -15.71
C LYS A 319 -16.35 -13.75 -14.97
N GLU A 320 -15.72 -13.16 -13.95
CA GLU A 320 -14.73 -13.83 -13.10
C GLU A 320 -15.34 -15.03 -12.37
N SER A 321 -16.58 -14.89 -11.89
CA SER A 321 -17.29 -15.98 -11.23
C SER A 321 -17.67 -17.08 -12.21
N LYS A 322 -17.98 -16.78 -13.48
CA LYS A 322 -18.26 -17.81 -14.49
C LYS A 322 -17.00 -18.65 -14.78
N GLU A 323 -15.85 -17.99 -14.88
CA GLU A 323 -14.55 -18.66 -15.00
C GLU A 323 -14.21 -19.48 -13.74
N ALA A 324 -14.59 -18.99 -12.55
CA ALA A 324 -14.38 -19.67 -11.27
C ALA A 324 -15.43 -20.76 -10.94
N LEU A 325 -16.65 -20.69 -11.46
CA LEU A 325 -17.73 -21.66 -11.23
C LEU A 325 -17.44 -23.00 -11.91
N GLU A 326 -16.62 -23.01 -12.97
CA GLU A 326 -16.05 -24.25 -13.52
C GLU A 326 -15.07 -24.94 -12.54
N ILE A 327 -14.52 -24.18 -11.58
CA ILE A 327 -13.52 -24.65 -10.60
C ILE A 327 -14.15 -24.93 -9.21
N ALA A 328 -15.14 -24.14 -8.77
CA ALA A 328 -15.57 -24.08 -7.36
C ALA A 328 -16.95 -24.72 -7.02
N LYS A 329 -17.85 -24.92 -7.98
CA LYS A 329 -19.21 -25.50 -7.77
C LYS A 329 -20.00 -24.93 -6.57
N ASP A 330 -19.93 -23.62 -6.30
CA ASP A 330 -20.70 -22.99 -5.21
C ASP A 330 -21.49 -21.76 -5.69
N GLU A 331 -22.80 -21.93 -5.87
CA GLU A 331 -23.71 -20.85 -6.28
C GLU A 331 -23.89 -19.78 -5.18
N ASN A 332 -23.65 -20.09 -3.90
CA ASN A 332 -23.81 -19.13 -2.81
C ASN A 332 -22.72 -18.05 -2.83
N THR A 333 -21.48 -18.40 -3.20
CA THR A 333 -20.36 -17.46 -3.29
C THR A 333 -20.65 -16.27 -4.23
N LEU A 334 -21.25 -16.51 -5.41
CA LEU A 334 -21.58 -15.42 -6.34
C LEU A 334 -22.61 -14.45 -5.74
N LYS A 335 -23.61 -14.97 -5.05
CA LYS A 335 -24.65 -14.16 -4.42
C LYS A 335 -24.07 -13.27 -3.32
N GLU A 336 -23.15 -13.81 -2.52
CA GLU A 336 -22.41 -13.05 -1.51
C GLU A 336 -21.58 -11.93 -2.15
N LEU A 337 -20.77 -12.23 -3.16
CA LEU A 337 -19.95 -11.22 -3.87
C LEU A 337 -20.80 -10.10 -4.48
N LEU A 338 -21.94 -10.43 -5.09
CA LEU A 338 -22.85 -9.43 -5.66
C LEU A 338 -23.52 -8.57 -4.59
N ASN A 339 -23.79 -9.12 -3.40
CA ASN A 339 -24.29 -8.33 -2.28
C ASN A 339 -23.21 -7.39 -1.73
N GLU A 340 -21.95 -7.82 -1.67
CA GLU A 340 -20.84 -6.93 -1.29
C GLU A 340 -20.68 -5.76 -2.25
N VAL A 341 -20.76 -6.00 -3.55
CA VAL A 341 -20.76 -4.92 -4.54
C VAL A 341 -21.89 -3.94 -4.25
N LYS A 342 -23.11 -4.41 -3.96
CA LYS A 342 -24.22 -3.51 -3.60
C LYS A 342 -23.94 -2.69 -2.35
N GLU A 343 -23.35 -3.28 -1.31
CA GLU A 343 -22.98 -2.57 -0.08
C GLU A 343 -21.93 -1.47 -0.36
N HIS A 344 -20.96 -1.72 -1.23
CA HIS A 344 -19.93 -0.73 -1.56
C HIS A 344 -20.52 0.52 -2.23
N PHE A 345 -21.58 0.36 -3.03
CA PHE A 345 -22.29 1.45 -3.70
C PHE A 345 -23.47 2.01 -2.90
N ASP A 346 -23.73 1.51 -1.68
CA ASP A 346 -24.82 2.02 -0.83
C ASP A 346 -24.48 3.41 -0.28
N GLU A 347 -25.07 4.45 -0.87
CA GLU A 347 -24.87 5.84 -0.46
C GLU A 347 -25.39 6.16 0.95
N SER A 348 -26.20 5.28 1.56
CA SER A 348 -26.57 5.42 2.97
C SER A 348 -25.45 5.03 3.93
N ILE A 349 -24.41 4.36 3.43
CA ILE A 349 -23.23 3.87 4.17
C ILE A 349 -21.98 4.61 3.70
N ASN A 350 -21.85 4.86 2.40
CA ASN A 350 -20.64 5.40 1.80
C ASN A 350 -20.92 6.73 1.07
N TYR A 351 -19.88 7.52 0.88
CA TYR A 351 -19.88 8.54 -0.16
C TYR A 351 -19.62 7.87 -1.53
N PRO A 352 -20.08 8.45 -2.65
CA PRO A 352 -19.95 7.84 -3.97
C PRO A 352 -18.51 7.46 -4.36
N ASP A 353 -17.51 8.20 -3.86
CA ASP A 353 -16.10 7.95 -4.19
C ASP A 353 -15.53 6.70 -3.54
N TYR A 354 -16.12 6.17 -2.46
CA TYR A 354 -15.65 4.93 -1.84
C TYR A 354 -15.58 3.79 -2.85
N ALA A 355 -16.67 3.57 -3.60
CA ALA A 355 -16.73 2.52 -4.61
C ALA A 355 -15.75 2.79 -5.75
N ARG A 356 -15.67 4.03 -6.24
CA ARG A 356 -14.69 4.43 -7.29
C ARG A 356 -13.27 4.07 -6.85
N LYS A 357 -12.87 4.54 -5.67
CA LYS A 357 -11.53 4.31 -5.11
C LYS A 357 -11.26 2.82 -4.93
N LEU A 358 -12.16 2.09 -4.29
CA LEU A 358 -11.97 0.67 -4.01
C LEU A 358 -11.68 -0.14 -5.27
N TYR A 359 -12.48 0.02 -6.33
CA TYR A 359 -12.32 -0.75 -7.56
C TYR A 359 -11.16 -0.26 -8.43
N LEU A 360 -10.81 1.04 -8.40
CA LEU A 360 -9.60 1.54 -9.03
C LEU A 360 -8.33 0.98 -8.38
N ILE A 361 -8.28 0.93 -7.04
CA ILE A 361 -7.19 0.32 -6.28
C ILE A 361 -7.09 -1.18 -6.57
N GLU A 362 -8.23 -1.87 -6.68
CA GLU A 362 -8.27 -3.30 -6.98
C GLU A 362 -7.82 -3.60 -8.41
N ASN A 363 -8.26 -2.84 -9.41
CA ASN A 363 -8.12 -3.26 -10.81
C ASN A 363 -7.04 -2.51 -11.57
N CYS A 364 -6.69 -1.29 -11.15
CA CYS A 364 -5.92 -0.38 -11.99
C CYS A 364 -4.53 -0.06 -11.46
N ILE A 365 -4.35 -0.02 -10.13
CA ILE A 365 -3.17 0.61 -9.51
C ILE A 365 -2.23 -0.43 -8.89
N TYR A 366 -0.96 -0.37 -9.28
CA TYR A 366 0.09 -1.28 -8.82
C TYR A 366 1.34 -0.50 -8.40
N GLY A 367 2.02 -0.97 -7.35
CA GLY A 367 3.23 -0.32 -6.84
C GLY A 367 4.28 -1.30 -6.35
N VAL A 368 5.54 -1.01 -6.67
CA VAL A 368 6.70 -1.78 -6.22
C VAL A 368 7.73 -0.84 -5.63
N ASP A 369 8.30 -1.23 -4.50
CA ASP A 369 9.44 -0.55 -3.92
C ASP A 369 10.36 -1.57 -3.26
N ILE A 370 11.67 -1.29 -3.19
CA ILE A 370 12.61 -2.20 -2.55
C ILE A 370 12.50 -2.16 -1.02
N GLN A 371 12.00 -1.06 -0.45
CA GLN A 371 11.89 -0.83 0.99
C GLN A 371 10.50 -1.21 1.51
N PRO A 372 10.38 -2.23 2.39
CA PRO A 372 9.08 -2.65 2.93
C PRO A 372 8.34 -1.51 3.63
N ILE A 373 9.06 -0.62 4.31
CA ILE A 373 8.48 0.52 5.02
C ILE A 373 7.86 1.56 4.08
N ALA A 374 8.39 1.77 2.88
CA ALA A 374 7.81 2.64 1.86
C ALA A 374 6.45 2.09 1.39
N ILE A 375 6.40 0.79 1.11
CA ILE A 375 5.18 0.05 0.80
C ILE A 375 4.14 0.15 1.92
N GLN A 376 4.56 0.08 3.19
CA GLN A 376 3.64 0.24 4.33
C GLN A 376 3.02 1.64 4.39
N ILE A 377 3.78 2.68 4.04
CA ILE A 377 3.28 4.07 3.99
C ILE A 377 2.31 4.23 2.81
N SER A 378 2.66 3.69 1.64
CA SER A 378 1.75 3.69 0.48
C SER A 378 0.41 3.05 0.85
N LYS A 379 0.42 1.83 1.42
CA LYS A 379 -0.81 1.14 1.90
C LYS A 379 -1.59 1.98 2.91
N LEU A 380 -0.90 2.63 3.84
CA LEU A 380 -1.53 3.50 4.85
C LEU A 380 -2.33 4.63 4.19
N ARG A 381 -1.79 5.28 3.14
CA ARG A 381 -2.48 6.37 2.43
C ARG A 381 -3.76 5.90 1.76
N PHE A 382 -3.71 4.76 1.07
CA PHE A 382 -4.92 4.15 0.49
C PHE A 382 -5.97 3.79 1.53
N PHE A 383 -5.54 3.26 2.69
CA PHE A 383 -6.46 2.98 3.79
C PHE A 383 -7.13 4.22 4.36
N ILE A 384 -6.38 5.31 4.51
CA ILE A 384 -6.95 6.57 5.00
C ILE A 384 -7.97 7.08 3.98
N SER A 385 -7.61 7.14 2.69
CA SER A 385 -8.50 7.60 1.62
C SER A 385 -9.81 6.79 1.57
N LEU A 386 -9.75 5.47 1.72
CA LEU A 386 -10.94 4.60 1.79
C LEU A 386 -11.77 4.78 3.07
N ILE A 387 -11.16 5.07 4.22
CA ILE A 387 -11.91 5.33 5.45
C ILE A 387 -12.62 6.69 5.38
N LEU A 388 -12.00 7.70 4.78
CA LEU A 388 -12.57 9.04 4.68
C LEU A 388 -13.92 9.02 3.94
N ASP A 389 -14.07 8.18 2.92
CA ASP A 389 -15.31 8.06 2.15
C ASP A 389 -16.40 7.15 2.76
N GLN A 390 -16.24 6.71 4.01
CA GLN A 390 -17.28 5.95 4.73
C GLN A 390 -18.01 6.84 5.73
N LYS A 391 -19.35 6.76 5.77
CA LYS A 391 -20.18 7.51 6.72
C LYS A 391 -20.27 6.76 8.04
N VAL A 392 -20.22 7.52 9.14
CA VAL A 392 -20.35 6.94 10.48
C VAL A 392 -21.82 6.98 10.90
N ASP A 393 -22.44 5.81 11.04
CA ASP A 393 -23.81 5.67 11.57
C ASP A 393 -23.82 4.68 12.74
N ARG A 394 -23.89 5.20 13.97
CA ARG A 394 -23.83 4.39 15.18
C ARG A 394 -25.01 3.41 15.35
N ASN A 395 -26.08 3.54 14.57
CA ASN A 395 -27.23 2.64 14.61
C ASN A 395 -27.06 1.41 13.71
N LYS A 396 -26.10 1.44 12.78
CA LYS A 396 -25.80 0.32 11.88
C LYS A 396 -24.80 -0.66 12.52
N PRO A 397 -24.82 -1.95 12.12
CA PRO A 397 -23.76 -2.88 12.47
C PRO A 397 -22.39 -2.29 12.14
N ASN A 398 -21.42 -2.47 13.04
CA ASN A 398 -20.08 -1.92 12.90
C ASN A 398 -20.02 -0.40 12.62
N PHE A 399 -21.06 0.33 13.02
CA PHE A 399 -21.25 1.76 12.76
C PHE A 399 -21.33 2.15 11.28
N GLY A 400 -21.70 1.22 10.39
CA GLY A 400 -21.66 1.43 8.94
C GLY A 400 -20.24 1.43 8.36
N ILE A 401 -19.22 1.08 9.13
CA ILE A 401 -17.85 0.99 8.62
C ILE A 401 -17.62 -0.38 7.99
N LEU A 402 -17.23 -0.38 6.73
CA LEU A 402 -16.78 -1.55 6.00
C LEU A 402 -15.31 -1.84 6.32
N THR A 403 -14.96 -3.13 6.28
CA THR A 403 -13.57 -3.55 6.48
C THR A 403 -12.69 -3.11 5.32
N LEU A 404 -11.43 -2.77 5.63
CA LEU A 404 -10.45 -2.39 4.62
C LEU A 404 -9.95 -3.60 3.81
N PRO A 405 -9.63 -3.40 2.52
CA PRO A 405 -9.12 -4.47 1.67
C PRO A 405 -7.70 -4.90 2.06
N ASN A 406 -7.27 -6.06 1.60
CA ASN A 406 -5.90 -6.53 1.76
C ASN A 406 -5.04 -6.06 0.56
N LEU A 407 -4.22 -5.03 0.78
CA LEU A 407 -3.43 -4.36 -0.26
C LEU A 407 -2.09 -5.06 -0.62
N GLU A 408 -1.78 -6.19 0.00
CA GLU A 408 -0.55 -6.97 -0.26
C GLU A 408 -0.44 -7.48 -1.68
N THR A 409 -1.56 -7.59 -2.40
CA THR A 409 -1.62 -8.02 -3.79
C THR A 409 -1.48 -6.88 -4.80
N LYS A 410 -1.36 -5.62 -4.32
CA LYS A 410 -1.24 -4.41 -5.15
C LYS A 410 0.06 -3.64 -4.90
N PHE A 411 0.55 -3.69 -3.66
CA PHE A 411 1.79 -3.03 -3.24
C PHE A 411 2.75 -4.04 -2.65
N ILE A 412 3.84 -4.31 -3.38
CA ILE A 412 4.79 -5.38 -3.10
C ILE A 412 6.19 -4.81 -2.86
N SER A 413 6.88 -5.38 -1.86
CA SER A 413 8.28 -5.06 -1.62
C SER A 413 9.17 -5.97 -2.46
N ALA A 414 9.82 -5.43 -3.48
CA ALA A 414 10.65 -6.19 -4.40
C ALA A 414 11.70 -5.33 -5.11
N ASN A 415 12.78 -5.95 -5.59
CA ASN A 415 13.73 -5.31 -6.48
C ASN A 415 13.22 -5.32 -7.93
N ALA A 416 12.63 -4.20 -8.36
CA ALA A 416 12.06 -4.05 -9.69
C ALA A 416 13.04 -4.34 -10.85
N LEU A 417 14.34 -4.08 -10.66
CA LEU A 417 15.37 -4.22 -11.71
C LEU A 417 15.87 -5.66 -11.92
N ILE A 418 15.47 -6.62 -11.08
CA ILE A 418 15.97 -7.99 -11.20
C ILE A 418 14.82 -8.90 -11.63
N GLY A 419 14.88 -9.42 -12.85
CA GLY A 419 13.96 -10.44 -13.35
C GLY A 419 14.38 -11.86 -12.96
N LEU A 420 13.50 -12.83 -13.24
CA LEU A 420 13.81 -14.25 -13.12
C LEU A 420 14.46 -14.78 -14.41
N GLU A 421 15.47 -15.64 -14.25
CA GLU A 421 16.07 -16.37 -15.37
C GLU A 421 15.07 -17.44 -15.86
N LYS A 422 14.56 -17.28 -17.08
CA LYS A 422 13.65 -18.23 -17.73
C LYS A 422 14.44 -19.31 -18.47
N PRO A 423 13.97 -20.57 -18.54
CA PRO A 423 14.65 -21.64 -19.26
C PRO A 423 14.78 -21.32 -20.76
N THR A 424 15.90 -21.74 -21.37
CA THR A 424 16.27 -21.45 -22.77
C THR A 424 15.43 -22.19 -23.81
N GLN A 425 14.75 -23.27 -23.43
CA GLN A 425 13.81 -23.96 -24.32
C GLN A 425 12.46 -23.25 -24.29
N LYS A 426 12.10 -22.61 -25.41
CA LYS A 426 10.72 -22.20 -25.71
C LYS A 426 9.86 -23.45 -25.92
N SER A 427 9.54 -24.17 -24.87
CA SER A 427 8.48 -25.18 -24.90
C SER A 427 7.12 -24.48 -24.76
N PHE A 428 6.07 -25.11 -25.28
CA PHE A 428 4.69 -24.74 -24.95
C PHE A 428 4.57 -24.66 -23.42
N ARG A 429 3.95 -23.59 -22.91
CA ARG A 429 3.71 -23.44 -21.45
C ARG A 429 3.08 -24.73 -20.93
N ASN A 430 3.68 -25.30 -19.89
CA ASN A 430 3.18 -26.51 -19.28
C ASN A 430 1.79 -26.24 -18.71
N LYS A 431 0.78 -26.97 -19.19
CA LYS A 431 -0.62 -26.81 -18.80
C LYS A 431 -0.84 -26.96 -17.28
N GLU A 432 0.00 -27.76 -16.61
CA GLU A 432 -0.06 -27.88 -15.15
C GLU A 432 0.40 -26.59 -14.46
N ILE A 433 1.48 -25.97 -14.95
CA ILE A 433 1.98 -24.69 -14.44
C ILE A 433 0.95 -23.59 -14.68
N GLU A 434 0.40 -23.49 -15.89
CA GLU A 434 -0.64 -22.50 -16.22
C GLU A 434 -1.87 -22.64 -15.31
N LYS A 435 -2.29 -23.89 -15.02
CA LYS A 435 -3.40 -24.14 -14.11
C LYS A 435 -3.08 -23.69 -12.69
N LEU A 436 -1.90 -24.02 -12.17
CA LEU A 436 -1.47 -23.61 -10.83
C LEU A 436 -1.33 -22.08 -10.71
N GLU A 437 -0.81 -21.42 -11.75
CA GLU A 437 -0.74 -19.97 -11.87
C GLU A 437 -2.13 -19.33 -11.82
N GLN A 438 -3.08 -19.85 -12.57
CA GLN A 438 -4.48 -19.39 -12.58
C GLN A 438 -5.15 -19.59 -11.21
N GLU A 439 -4.94 -20.74 -10.56
CA GLU A 439 -5.46 -20.99 -9.22
C GLU A 439 -4.87 -20.03 -8.18
N LEU A 440 -3.55 -19.77 -8.23
CA LEU A 440 -2.88 -18.79 -7.37
C LEU A 440 -3.41 -17.37 -7.62
N LYS A 441 -3.56 -16.99 -8.90
CA LYS A 441 -4.10 -15.69 -9.29
C LYS A 441 -5.51 -15.50 -8.73
N PHE A 442 -6.38 -16.49 -8.89
CA PHE A 442 -7.74 -16.44 -8.35
C PHE A 442 -7.75 -16.35 -6.82
N LEU A 443 -6.92 -17.13 -6.15
CA LEU A 443 -6.80 -17.11 -4.69
C LEU A 443 -6.37 -15.73 -4.19
N ARG A 444 -5.35 -15.13 -4.82
CA ARG A 444 -4.84 -13.80 -4.46
C ARG A 444 -5.84 -12.69 -4.78
N HIS A 445 -6.61 -12.81 -5.86
CA HIS A 445 -7.71 -11.91 -6.15
C HIS A 445 -8.76 -11.94 -5.02
N ARG A 446 -9.20 -13.15 -4.61
CA ARG A 446 -10.11 -13.31 -3.47
C ARG A 446 -9.54 -12.73 -2.18
N TYR A 447 -8.24 -12.91 -1.94
CA TYR A 447 -7.58 -12.40 -0.73
C TYR A 447 -7.77 -10.88 -0.53
N PHE A 448 -7.84 -10.10 -1.61
CA PHE A 448 -8.08 -8.66 -1.52
C PHE A 448 -9.34 -8.31 -0.73
N ARG A 449 -10.42 -9.11 -0.85
CA ARG A 449 -11.74 -8.84 -0.27
C ARG A 449 -12.03 -9.57 1.05
N ILE A 450 -11.13 -10.42 1.53
CA ILE A 450 -11.38 -11.25 2.72
C ILE A 450 -11.52 -10.40 3.98
N LYS A 451 -12.65 -10.61 4.66
CA LYS A 451 -13.01 -9.96 5.91
C LYS A 451 -12.70 -10.80 7.14
N SER A 452 -12.74 -12.13 7.02
CA SER A 452 -12.57 -13.06 8.16
C SER A 452 -11.12 -13.51 8.34
N ARG A 453 -10.63 -13.46 9.58
CA ARG A 453 -9.32 -14.02 9.94
C ARG A 453 -9.23 -15.53 9.67
N ALA A 454 -10.31 -16.26 9.88
CA ALA A 454 -10.32 -17.72 9.66
C ALA A 454 -10.14 -18.03 8.17
N GLU A 455 -10.89 -17.36 7.30
CA GLU A 455 -10.77 -17.48 5.85
C GLU A 455 -9.37 -17.02 5.37
N LYS A 456 -8.85 -15.93 5.96
CA LYS A 456 -7.50 -15.43 5.68
C LYS A 456 -6.44 -16.50 5.90
N ILE A 457 -6.46 -17.17 7.07
CA ILE A 457 -5.51 -18.26 7.39
C ILE A 457 -5.69 -19.44 6.44
N GLN A 458 -6.93 -19.81 6.10
CA GLN A 458 -7.20 -20.91 5.16
C GLN A 458 -6.62 -20.61 3.77
N LEU A 459 -6.83 -19.41 3.23
CA LEU A 459 -6.26 -19.04 1.93
C LEU A 459 -4.74 -18.91 1.98
N GLN A 460 -4.15 -18.41 3.07
CA GLN A 460 -2.69 -18.36 3.22
C GLN A 460 -2.07 -19.77 3.19
N ASN A 461 -2.71 -20.74 3.86
CA ASN A 461 -2.26 -22.13 3.81
C ASN A 461 -2.41 -22.72 2.41
N LYS A 462 -3.53 -22.46 1.73
CA LYS A 462 -3.77 -22.92 0.36
C LYS A 462 -2.81 -22.29 -0.65
N ASP A 463 -2.49 -21.00 -0.53
CA ASP A 463 -1.45 -20.32 -1.33
C ASP A 463 -0.09 -20.99 -1.14
N LYS A 464 0.28 -21.30 0.11
CA LYS A 464 1.53 -22.03 0.42
C LYS A 464 1.55 -23.42 -0.23
N GLU A 465 0.47 -24.18 -0.11
CA GLU A 465 0.36 -25.50 -0.76
C GLU A 465 0.49 -25.42 -2.28
N LEU A 466 -0.15 -24.43 -2.92
CA LEU A 466 -0.07 -24.21 -4.35
C LEU A 466 1.35 -23.80 -4.78
N ARG A 467 2.04 -22.95 -4.01
CA ARG A 467 3.44 -22.57 -4.26
C ARG A 467 4.40 -23.77 -4.19
N GLU A 468 4.19 -24.69 -3.25
CA GLU A 468 5.00 -25.92 -3.16
C GLU A 468 4.74 -26.87 -4.34
N LYS A 469 3.49 -27.01 -4.78
CA LYS A 469 3.16 -27.79 -5.99
C LYS A 469 3.80 -27.15 -7.23
N LEU A 470 3.69 -25.83 -7.34
CA LEU A 470 4.28 -25.05 -8.43
C LEU A 470 5.80 -25.20 -8.46
N LYS A 471 6.48 -25.20 -7.30
CA LYS A 471 7.92 -25.47 -7.21
C LYS A 471 8.30 -26.76 -7.94
N ASN A 472 7.61 -27.86 -7.61
CA ASN A 472 7.89 -29.16 -8.20
C ASN A 472 7.59 -29.19 -9.70
N ALA A 473 6.49 -28.55 -10.12
CA ALA A 473 6.13 -28.42 -11.53
C ALA A 473 7.19 -27.63 -12.34
N LEU A 474 7.69 -26.51 -11.79
CA LEU A 474 8.73 -25.68 -12.42
C LEU A 474 10.05 -26.44 -12.59
N ILE A 475 10.47 -27.20 -11.57
CA ILE A 475 11.70 -28.02 -11.63
C ILE A 475 11.56 -29.09 -12.72
N ASN A 476 10.40 -29.76 -12.79
CA ASN A 476 10.11 -30.77 -13.81
C ASN A 476 10.06 -30.16 -15.23
N ASP A 477 9.69 -28.88 -15.35
CA ASP A 477 9.65 -28.12 -16.60
C ASP A 477 11.03 -27.57 -17.02
N GLY A 478 12.08 -27.81 -16.23
CA GLY A 478 13.46 -27.43 -16.56
C GLY A 478 13.89 -26.06 -16.03
N TRP A 479 13.12 -25.45 -15.13
CA TRP A 479 13.60 -24.29 -14.37
C TRP A 479 14.67 -24.73 -13.38
N SER A 480 15.64 -23.84 -13.11
CA SER A 480 16.64 -24.13 -12.08
C SER A 480 15.99 -24.18 -10.69
N ASP A 481 16.46 -25.11 -9.85
CA ASP A 481 16.02 -25.24 -8.45
C ASP A 481 16.02 -23.90 -7.71
N LYS A 482 17.06 -23.08 -7.95
CA LYS A 482 17.20 -21.75 -7.35
C LYS A 482 16.06 -20.81 -7.72
N VAL A 483 15.61 -20.82 -8.97
CA VAL A 483 14.51 -19.95 -9.43
C VAL A 483 13.17 -20.48 -8.94
N ALA A 484 12.95 -21.80 -9.02
CA ALA A 484 11.75 -22.42 -8.47
C ALA A 484 11.60 -22.15 -6.96
N GLU A 485 12.70 -22.18 -6.21
CA GLU A 485 12.72 -21.82 -4.78
C GLU A 485 12.42 -20.35 -4.53
N LYS A 486 12.91 -19.44 -5.37
CA LYS A 486 12.58 -18.00 -5.26
C LYS A 486 11.09 -17.75 -5.41
N ILE A 487 10.45 -18.41 -6.38
CA ILE A 487 9.00 -18.31 -6.61
C ILE A 487 8.23 -18.94 -5.44
N ALA A 488 8.63 -20.15 -5.03
CA ALA A 488 7.94 -20.88 -3.97
C ALA A 488 8.05 -20.21 -2.60
N ASN A 489 9.20 -19.62 -2.27
CA ASN A 489 9.43 -18.95 -0.99
C ASN A 489 8.89 -17.51 -0.95
N PHE A 490 8.43 -16.97 -2.07
CA PHE A 490 7.85 -15.64 -2.10
C PHE A 490 6.47 -15.63 -1.43
N ASP A 491 6.48 -15.24 -0.16
CA ASP A 491 5.27 -15.05 0.65
C ASP A 491 4.80 -13.59 0.56
N ILE A 492 3.77 -13.35 -0.25
CA ILE A 492 3.13 -12.02 -0.37
C ILE A 492 2.54 -11.51 0.95
N PHE A 493 2.32 -12.40 1.93
CA PHE A 493 1.74 -12.07 3.22
C PHE A 493 2.81 -11.68 4.25
N ASP A 494 4.10 -11.88 3.95
CA ASP A 494 5.19 -11.33 4.76
C ASP A 494 5.47 -9.88 4.36
N GLN A 495 4.76 -8.99 5.05
CA GLN A 495 4.86 -7.54 4.89
C GLN A 495 6.21 -6.93 5.27
N ASN A 496 7.12 -7.68 5.91
CA ASN A 496 8.45 -7.19 6.27
C ASN A 496 9.55 -7.74 5.37
N ALA A 497 9.24 -8.74 4.54
CA ALA A 497 10.16 -9.28 3.55
C ALA A 497 10.20 -8.37 2.31
N SER A 498 11.35 -8.38 1.64
CA SER A 498 11.52 -7.80 0.31
C SER A 498 12.09 -8.86 -0.61
N ALA A 499 11.48 -9.08 -1.77
CA ALA A 499 12.00 -10.00 -2.76
C ALA A 499 13.19 -9.38 -3.50
N ASP A 500 14.24 -10.17 -3.76
CA ASP A 500 15.40 -9.70 -4.53
C ASP A 500 15.16 -9.73 -6.06
N TRP A 501 13.91 -9.98 -6.49
CA TRP A 501 13.47 -10.09 -7.87
C TRP A 501 12.05 -9.53 -8.02
N PHE A 502 11.64 -9.19 -9.25
CA PHE A 502 10.31 -8.72 -9.60
C PHE A 502 9.86 -9.25 -10.96
N ASP A 503 8.70 -9.88 -10.98
CA ASP A 503 7.99 -10.29 -12.19
C ASP A 503 6.47 -10.03 -12.02
N PRO A 504 5.84 -9.28 -12.94
CA PRO A 504 4.45 -8.86 -12.80
C PRO A 504 3.44 -10.01 -12.90
N GLU A 505 3.78 -11.09 -13.60
CA GLU A 505 2.92 -12.27 -13.69
C GLU A 505 2.89 -13.00 -12.35
N TRP A 506 4.07 -13.30 -11.80
CA TRP A 506 4.19 -14.03 -10.54
C TRP A 506 3.73 -13.23 -9.32
N MET A 507 3.87 -11.91 -9.35
CA MET A 507 3.60 -11.05 -8.20
C MET A 507 2.20 -10.43 -8.25
N PHE A 508 1.73 -10.00 -9.43
CA PHE A 508 0.45 -9.31 -9.61
C PHE A 508 -0.56 -10.07 -10.46
N GLY A 509 -0.19 -11.20 -11.09
CA GLY A 509 -1.06 -11.91 -12.03
C GLY A 509 -1.27 -11.15 -13.35
N VAL A 510 -0.38 -10.20 -13.66
CA VAL A 510 -0.42 -9.37 -14.86
C VAL A 510 0.50 -9.98 -15.92
N VAL A 511 -0.10 -10.56 -16.95
CA VAL A 511 0.61 -11.29 -18.02
C VAL A 511 0.88 -10.45 -19.26
N ASP A 512 -0.02 -9.52 -19.57
CA ASP A 512 0.04 -8.73 -20.80
C ASP A 512 0.84 -7.42 -20.64
N GLY A 513 1.37 -7.14 -19.45
CA GLY A 513 2.02 -5.87 -19.12
C GLY A 513 1.05 -4.78 -18.67
N PHE A 514 1.55 -3.54 -18.62
CA PHE A 514 0.85 -2.35 -18.12
C PHE A 514 0.60 -1.35 -19.24
N ASP A 515 -0.52 -0.62 -19.16
CA ASP A 515 -0.86 0.44 -20.10
C ASP A 515 -0.02 1.70 -19.82
N ILE A 516 0.30 1.96 -18.55
CA ILE A 516 1.13 3.07 -18.13
C ILE A 516 2.18 2.58 -17.10
N VAL A 517 3.43 2.97 -17.30
CA VAL A 517 4.50 2.84 -16.30
C VAL A 517 4.96 4.25 -15.96
N ILE A 518 4.80 4.63 -14.69
CA ILE A 518 5.06 6.00 -14.24
C ILE A 518 5.85 5.99 -12.93
N GLY A 519 6.73 6.96 -12.70
CA GLY A 519 7.46 7.02 -11.43
C GLY A 519 8.59 8.03 -11.35
N ASN A 520 9.22 8.06 -10.19
CA ASN A 520 10.44 8.81 -9.90
C ASN A 520 11.57 7.85 -9.49
N PRO A 521 12.27 7.23 -10.47
CA PRO A 521 13.32 6.27 -10.18
C PRO A 521 14.47 6.85 -9.33
N PRO A 522 15.18 6.03 -8.55
CA PRO A 522 16.18 6.50 -7.59
C PRO A 522 17.44 7.09 -8.24
N TYR A 523 17.88 8.26 -7.75
CA TYR A 523 19.05 9.00 -8.26
C TYR A 523 20.36 8.52 -7.62
N VAL A 524 20.68 7.25 -7.79
CA VAL A 524 21.89 6.67 -7.20
C VAL A 524 23.01 6.64 -8.24
N ARG A 525 24.11 7.33 -7.90
CA ARG A 525 25.28 7.40 -8.76
C ARG A 525 25.96 6.03 -8.94
N GLN A 526 26.54 5.83 -10.12
CA GLN A 526 27.25 4.60 -10.50
C GLN A 526 28.26 4.08 -9.45
N GLU A 527 28.94 4.97 -8.71
CA GLU A 527 29.94 4.55 -7.71
C GLU A 527 29.32 3.81 -6.52
N LYS A 528 28.06 4.11 -6.17
CA LYS A 528 27.34 3.49 -5.05
C LYS A 528 26.68 2.17 -5.42
N ILE A 529 26.38 1.95 -6.70
CA ILE A 529 25.76 0.72 -7.19
C ILE A 529 26.78 -0.33 -7.67
N LYS A 530 28.09 -0.08 -7.51
CA LYS A 530 29.14 -1.06 -7.83
C LYS A 530 28.85 -2.48 -7.32
N PRO A 531 28.35 -2.71 -6.09
CA PRO A 531 28.06 -4.06 -5.60
C PRO A 531 26.98 -4.80 -6.40
N ILE A 532 26.01 -4.07 -6.96
CA ILE A 532 24.89 -4.67 -7.70
C ILE A 532 25.12 -4.72 -9.22
N LYS A 533 26.16 -4.05 -9.75
CA LYS A 533 26.50 -4.04 -11.19
C LYS A 533 26.65 -5.44 -11.80
N PRO A 534 27.29 -6.44 -11.16
CA PRO A 534 27.38 -7.79 -11.73
C PRO A 534 26.01 -8.45 -11.89
N ILE A 535 25.07 -8.15 -10.98
CA ILE A 535 23.70 -8.67 -11.04
C ILE A 535 22.94 -7.99 -12.18
N LEU A 536 23.03 -6.66 -12.28
CA LEU A 536 22.43 -5.89 -13.38
C LEU A 536 22.97 -6.29 -14.75
N GLN A 537 24.25 -6.65 -14.85
CA GLN A 537 24.85 -7.11 -16.10
C GLN A 537 24.23 -8.44 -16.56
N LYS A 538 23.93 -9.35 -15.61
CA LYS A 538 23.28 -10.64 -15.91
C LYS A 538 21.84 -10.49 -16.40
N GLN A 539 21.20 -9.34 -16.15
CA GLN A 539 19.87 -9.04 -16.68
C GLN A 539 19.89 -8.73 -18.18
N ASN A 540 21.08 -8.62 -18.80
CA ASN A 540 21.26 -8.38 -20.23
C ASN A 540 20.61 -7.08 -20.75
N TYR A 541 20.56 -6.04 -19.90
CA TYR A 541 20.08 -4.72 -20.30
C TYR A 541 20.88 -4.14 -21.48
N GLU A 542 20.21 -3.79 -22.57
CA GLU A 542 20.78 -3.07 -23.72
C GLU A 542 21.43 -1.76 -23.29
N VAL A 543 20.84 -1.05 -22.31
CA VAL A 543 21.34 0.23 -21.78
C VAL A 543 22.53 0.07 -20.83
N PHE A 544 22.95 -1.17 -20.52
CA PHE A 544 24.00 -1.41 -19.52
C PHE A 544 25.33 -0.75 -19.89
N THR A 545 25.83 0.08 -18.97
CA THR A 545 27.23 0.54 -18.94
C THR A 545 27.76 0.48 -17.50
N SER A 546 29.08 0.28 -17.35
CA SER A 546 29.71 0.23 -16.02
C SER A 546 29.56 1.56 -15.27
N THR A 547 29.40 2.67 -15.99
CA THR A 547 29.31 4.03 -15.47
C THR A 547 27.91 4.63 -15.45
N ALA A 548 26.87 3.89 -15.87
CA ALA A 548 25.48 4.35 -15.79
C ALA A 548 25.01 4.49 -14.33
N ASP A 549 24.25 5.55 -14.06
CA ASP A 549 23.50 5.73 -12.80
C ASP A 549 22.28 4.78 -12.76
N LEU A 550 21.72 4.56 -11.57
CA LEU A 550 20.70 3.51 -11.35
C LEU A 550 19.41 3.72 -12.15
N TYR A 551 18.93 4.96 -12.26
CA TYR A 551 17.69 5.28 -12.99
C TYR A 551 17.75 4.90 -14.49
N VAL A 552 18.95 4.76 -15.07
CA VAL A 552 19.10 4.36 -16.49
C VAL A 552 18.51 2.98 -16.74
N TYR A 553 18.67 2.06 -15.78
CA TYR A 553 18.12 0.70 -15.87
C TYR A 553 16.60 0.67 -15.72
N PHE A 554 16.02 1.66 -15.03
CA PHE A 554 14.57 1.78 -14.90
C PHE A 554 13.88 2.14 -16.21
N TYR A 555 14.53 2.88 -17.12
CA TYR A 555 13.98 3.15 -18.46
C TYR A 555 13.74 1.85 -19.24
N GLU A 556 14.76 0.99 -19.32
CA GLU A 556 14.62 -0.29 -20.03
C GLU A 556 13.69 -1.26 -19.27
N LYS A 557 13.75 -1.30 -17.93
CA LYS A 557 12.79 -2.09 -17.15
C LYS A 557 11.35 -1.62 -17.39
N GLY A 558 11.11 -0.31 -17.40
CA GLY A 558 9.79 0.27 -17.63
C GLY A 558 9.27 -0.08 -19.02
N TYR A 559 10.11 0.03 -20.05
CA TYR A 559 9.78 -0.42 -21.40
C TYR A 559 9.35 -1.91 -21.43
N HIS A 560 10.06 -2.79 -20.75
CA HIS A 560 9.71 -4.22 -20.70
C HIS A 560 8.44 -4.54 -19.90
N LEU A 561 7.97 -3.60 -19.06
CA LEU A 561 6.71 -3.74 -18.34
C LEU A 561 5.51 -3.26 -19.16
N LEU A 562 5.72 -2.47 -20.21
CA LEU A 562 4.65 -1.92 -21.02
C LEU A 562 4.02 -2.94 -21.97
N LYS A 563 2.73 -2.76 -22.19
CA LYS A 563 2.02 -3.26 -23.36
C LYS A 563 2.51 -2.57 -24.63
N GLU A 564 2.18 -3.14 -25.77
CA GLU A 564 2.23 -2.42 -27.04
C GLU A 564 1.36 -1.16 -26.95
N HIS A 565 1.88 -0.03 -27.43
CA HIS A 565 1.30 1.32 -27.29
C HIS A 565 1.12 1.81 -25.83
N GLY A 566 1.83 1.21 -24.87
CA GLY A 566 1.84 1.71 -23.49
C GLY A 566 2.67 3.00 -23.32
N ILE A 567 2.39 3.75 -22.26
CA ILE A 567 3.02 5.04 -21.95
C ILE A 567 4.07 4.90 -20.85
N LEU A 568 5.29 5.37 -21.09
CA LEU A 568 6.36 5.45 -20.08
C LEU A 568 6.57 6.91 -19.66
N ALA A 569 6.35 7.23 -18.39
CA ALA A 569 6.52 8.58 -17.85
C ALA A 569 7.44 8.59 -16.63
N TYR A 570 8.65 9.14 -16.76
CA TYR A 570 9.59 9.26 -15.65
C TYR A 570 10.14 10.67 -15.48
N ILE A 571 10.26 11.08 -14.21
CA ILE A 571 11.10 12.19 -13.81
C ILE A 571 12.48 11.66 -13.39
N THR A 572 13.54 12.11 -14.06
CA THR A 572 14.93 11.67 -13.78
C THR A 572 15.92 12.82 -13.96
N SER A 573 17.20 12.56 -13.69
CA SER A 573 18.26 13.55 -13.90
C SER A 573 18.56 13.69 -15.39
N ASN A 574 18.61 14.93 -15.91
CA ASN A 574 18.94 15.21 -17.32
C ASN A 574 20.39 14.83 -17.74
N LYS A 575 21.22 14.28 -16.85
CA LYS A 575 22.62 13.92 -17.13
C LYS A 575 22.76 12.91 -18.27
N TRP A 576 21.86 11.94 -18.39
CA TRP A 576 21.91 10.93 -19.45
C TRP A 576 21.78 11.53 -20.86
N MET A 577 21.25 12.75 -21.00
CA MET A 577 21.12 13.43 -22.29
C MET A 577 22.48 13.86 -22.84
N ARG A 578 23.43 14.22 -21.96
CA ARG A 578 24.74 14.80 -22.31
C ARG A 578 25.92 13.88 -22.00
N ALA A 579 25.79 13.04 -20.97
CA ALA A 579 26.88 12.18 -20.52
C ALA A 579 27.14 11.01 -21.49
N LYS A 580 28.41 10.56 -21.56
CA LYS A 580 28.83 9.41 -22.36
C LYS A 580 28.12 8.12 -21.95
N TYR A 581 27.88 7.91 -20.66
CA TYR A 581 27.18 6.70 -20.18
C TYR A 581 25.74 6.60 -20.71
N GLY A 582 25.12 7.72 -21.07
CA GLY A 582 23.75 7.78 -21.58
C GLY A 582 23.61 7.48 -23.08
N GLU A 583 24.71 7.26 -23.80
CA GLU A 583 24.69 6.98 -25.24
C GLU A 583 23.81 5.78 -25.59
N LYS A 584 23.94 4.68 -24.83
CA LYS A 584 23.11 3.49 -25.02
C LYS A 584 21.64 3.75 -24.72
N LEU A 585 21.34 4.53 -23.69
CA LEU A 585 19.96 4.91 -23.37
C LEU A 585 19.35 5.77 -24.49
N ARG A 586 20.07 6.78 -24.99
CA ARG A 586 19.61 7.61 -26.12
C ARG A 586 19.35 6.75 -27.36
N LYS A 587 20.23 5.81 -27.66
CA LYS A 587 20.05 4.87 -28.78
C LYS A 587 18.82 3.98 -28.56
N PHE A 588 18.69 3.38 -27.38
CA PHE A 588 17.58 2.53 -27.01
C PHE A 588 16.23 3.26 -27.16
N LEU A 589 16.10 4.46 -26.58
CA LEU A 589 14.89 5.26 -26.69
C LEU A 589 14.57 5.63 -28.15
N LYS A 590 15.58 5.99 -28.95
CA LYS A 590 15.38 6.31 -30.37
C LYS A 590 14.90 5.10 -31.20
N GLU A 591 15.40 3.90 -30.89
CA GLU A 591 15.17 2.71 -31.70
C GLU A 591 13.95 1.89 -31.25
N LYS A 592 13.58 1.97 -29.97
CA LYS A 592 12.55 1.13 -29.36
C LYS A 592 11.28 1.87 -28.99
N THR A 593 11.33 3.20 -28.86
CA THR A 593 10.19 4.01 -28.38
C THR A 593 9.88 5.17 -29.32
N THR A 594 8.70 5.77 -29.15
CA THR A 594 8.38 7.08 -29.72
C THR A 594 8.41 8.10 -28.59
N ILE A 595 9.18 9.17 -28.75
CA ILE A 595 9.23 10.25 -27.77
C ILE A 595 8.03 11.16 -28.01
N LEU A 596 7.08 11.17 -27.05
CA LEU A 596 5.93 12.07 -27.07
C LEU A 596 6.32 13.45 -26.56
N GLU A 597 7.02 13.50 -25.43
CA GLU A 597 7.43 14.75 -24.79
C GLU A 597 8.74 14.60 -23.99
N ILE A 598 9.54 15.67 -23.95
CA ILE A 598 10.69 15.81 -23.05
C ILE A 598 10.69 17.23 -22.47
N ILE A 599 10.59 17.33 -21.16
CA ILE A 599 10.66 18.60 -20.43
C ILE A 599 11.97 18.65 -19.62
N ASP A 600 12.86 19.58 -19.96
CA ASP A 600 14.09 19.83 -19.20
C ASP A 600 13.93 21.04 -18.28
N PHE A 601 13.77 20.78 -16.98
CA PHE A 601 13.74 21.81 -15.93
C PHE A 601 15.06 22.60 -15.81
N SER A 602 16.10 22.22 -16.56
CA SER A 602 17.37 22.93 -16.69
C SER A 602 18.09 23.07 -15.34
N GLY A 603 17.95 24.23 -14.70
CA GLY A 603 18.53 24.56 -13.38
C GLY A 603 17.49 24.83 -12.30
N TYR A 604 16.19 24.74 -12.61
CA TYR A 604 15.13 24.86 -11.61
C TYR A 604 15.20 23.67 -10.65
N LYS A 605 15.32 23.96 -9.36
CA LYS A 605 15.35 22.93 -8.32
C LYS A 605 13.94 22.44 -8.04
N VAL A 606 13.48 21.48 -8.85
CA VAL A 606 12.20 20.77 -8.66
C VAL A 606 12.11 20.15 -7.27
N PHE A 607 13.24 19.66 -6.77
CA PHE A 607 13.35 19.11 -5.43
C PHE A 607 14.12 20.11 -4.55
N GLU A 608 13.52 20.62 -3.47
CA GLU A 608 14.20 21.54 -2.52
C GLU A 608 15.53 20.98 -1.98
N GLN A 609 15.68 19.66 -2.01
CA GLN A 609 16.77 18.91 -1.42
C GLN A 609 17.86 18.47 -2.41
N THR A 610 17.75 18.82 -3.70
CA THR A 610 18.84 18.57 -4.66
C THR A 610 19.90 19.66 -4.54
N VAL A 611 21.13 19.24 -4.21
CA VAL A 611 22.31 20.13 -4.12
C VAL A 611 22.74 20.55 -5.51
#